data_AF-A0A818P2U7-F1
#
_entry.id   AF-A0A818P2U7-F1
#
_cell.length_a   1.000
_cell.length_b   1.000
_cell.length_c   1.000
_cell.angle_alpha   90.00
_cell.angle_beta   90.00
_cell.angle_gamma   90.00
#
_symmetry.space_group_name_H-M   'P 1'
#
loop_
_entity.id
_entity.type
_entity.pdbx_description
1 polymer ?
#
loop_
_entity_poly.entity_id
_entity_poly.type
_entity_poly.pdbx_seq_one_letter_code
_entity_poly.pdbx_strand_id
1 'polypeptide(L)'
;MRPLDSVQQRLVAQKAIVKPEQRYNEIMDIINKRNFNGDSYLKALNIQVKTEDMLKIQARILPPPQIKYRAQNNQEVVEHVAFGKWKIRNQFRSTSVINKWGMIYFGSKPDNNIIGILKNFEKQLPSLLMRYGIGINSNPLTIAKPSRKDDIDQTFTQVKSQDWQLAIVILNDTVPEVYNYVKKLGNQKIGLITQCASFQAIQRNSEKLHMYVENLSQKLNAKIGGINGIVNLKAALNQASNNDRFMFFGVDVTHTTSSKERPSIAAIVGSCDPTCSRYAVRLCEQYPKKDRCSIEIIKEMDKMVIDLLRVYARSCGNTLPNRIVFYRDGVDDGQFQKVLDNEVKKIKDACRVVYGQNPLPRLTFIIVKKRHNTRFFTYDGQRTDNVEAGTVIDVDITHPSEFDFYLCSQAAIMGTSRPALYHVLHDENEFSSNDIQQLTYWLCHTDARCSKSVSIPAPVHYAHLAAYASHVYEFDHDGDEILENEDNQNAPEPISLEDIRTNVMILNNNIQDTMWFV
;
A
#
# COMPACT_ATOMS: atom_id res chain seq x y z
N MET A 1 -0.26 17.96 -21.51
CA MET A 1 -0.21 18.83 -20.31
C MET A 1 1.11 18.59 -19.59
N ARG A 2 1.79 19.64 -19.11
CA ARG A 2 3.01 19.47 -18.29
C ARG A 2 2.63 19.04 -16.86
N PRO A 3 3.44 18.21 -16.18
CA PRO A 3 3.23 17.91 -14.76
C PRO A 3 3.25 19.19 -13.92
N LEU A 4 2.41 19.25 -12.89
CA LEU A 4 2.42 20.35 -11.93
C LEU A 4 3.68 20.32 -11.07
N ASP A 5 4.27 21.47 -10.78
CA ASP A 5 5.37 21.59 -9.81
C ASP A 5 4.88 21.34 -8.37
N SER A 6 5.81 21.22 -7.42
CA SER A 6 5.48 20.88 -6.02
C SER A 6 4.61 21.93 -5.31
N VAL A 7 4.70 23.20 -5.70
CA VAL A 7 3.88 24.29 -5.16
C VAL A 7 2.49 24.24 -5.75
N GLN A 8 2.39 24.08 -7.07
CA GLN A 8 1.13 23.90 -7.79
C GLN A 8 0.37 22.66 -7.32
N GLN A 9 1.05 21.52 -7.15
CA GLN A 9 0.46 20.30 -6.59
C GLN A 9 -0.14 20.55 -5.21
N ARG A 10 0.57 21.29 -4.34
CA ARG A 10 0.09 21.65 -3.01
C ARG A 10 -1.16 22.53 -3.08
N LEU A 11 -1.17 23.55 -3.94
CA LEU A 11 -2.31 24.44 -4.12
C LEU A 11 -3.53 23.70 -4.68
N VAL A 12 -3.32 22.84 -5.67
CA VAL A 12 -4.40 22.00 -6.23
C VAL A 12 -4.92 21.03 -5.19
N ALA A 13 -4.04 20.38 -4.41
CA ALA A 13 -4.45 19.51 -3.32
C ALA A 13 -5.28 20.26 -2.26
N GLN A 14 -4.84 21.46 -1.85
CA GLN A 14 -5.59 22.30 -0.91
C GLN A 14 -6.99 22.66 -1.43
N LYS A 15 -7.11 23.02 -2.72
CA LYS A 15 -8.40 23.31 -3.35
C LYS A 15 -9.29 22.07 -3.50
N ALA A 16 -8.71 20.89 -3.71
CA ALA A 16 -9.45 19.64 -3.87
C ALA A 16 -9.96 19.05 -2.53
N ILE A 17 -9.40 19.50 -1.39
CA ILE A 17 -9.85 19.13 -0.05
C ILE A 17 -11.13 19.92 0.27
N VAL A 18 -12.26 19.34 -0.13
CA VAL A 18 -13.60 19.87 0.18
C VAL A 18 -14.22 19.02 1.29
N LYS A 19 -14.75 19.68 2.32
CA LYS A 19 -15.45 19.04 3.45
C LYS A 19 -16.76 18.37 3.00
N PRO A 20 -17.29 17.37 3.73
CA PRO A 20 -18.50 16.64 3.36
C PRO A 20 -19.70 17.54 3.04
N GLU A 21 -20.06 18.45 3.94
CA GLU A 21 -21.15 19.39 3.76
C GLU A 21 -20.98 20.29 2.52
N GLN A 22 -19.80 20.89 2.36
CA GLN A 22 -19.53 21.73 1.19
C GLN A 22 -19.60 20.90 -0.10
N ARG A 23 -19.06 19.68 -0.12
CA ARG A 23 -19.13 18.80 -1.29
C ARG A 23 -20.56 18.39 -1.61
N TYR A 24 -21.37 18.11 -0.60
CA TYR A 24 -22.80 17.84 -0.77
C TYR A 24 -23.50 19.02 -1.46
N ASN A 25 -23.30 20.24 -0.93
CA ASN A 25 -23.89 21.45 -1.49
C ASN A 25 -23.42 21.72 -2.92
N GLU A 26 -22.12 21.56 -3.21
CA GLU A 26 -21.58 21.69 -4.56
C GLU A 26 -22.23 20.71 -5.55
N ILE A 27 -22.50 19.47 -5.13
CA ILE A 27 -23.19 18.47 -5.98
C ILE A 27 -24.65 18.88 -6.21
N MET A 28 -25.37 19.27 -5.16
CA MET A 28 -26.77 19.70 -5.27
C MET A 28 -26.91 20.96 -6.14
N ASP A 29 -26.00 21.92 -6.02
CA ASP A 29 -25.95 23.11 -6.86
C ASP A 29 -25.75 22.75 -8.35
N ILE A 30 -24.88 21.80 -8.66
CA ILE A 30 -24.67 21.32 -10.03
C ILE A 30 -25.94 20.67 -10.57
N ILE A 31 -26.60 19.81 -9.78
CA ILE A 31 -27.85 19.13 -10.17
C ILE A 31 -28.95 20.15 -10.45
N ASN A 32 -29.15 21.11 -9.54
CA ASN A 32 -30.15 22.16 -9.67
C ASN A 32 -29.91 23.04 -10.90
N LYS A 33 -28.65 23.43 -11.15
CA LYS A 33 -28.28 24.22 -12.34
C LYS A 33 -28.44 23.44 -13.64
N ARG A 34 -28.19 22.13 -13.62
CA ARG A 34 -28.29 21.28 -14.83
C ARG A 34 -29.73 21.10 -15.29
N ASN A 35 -30.70 21.17 -14.36
CA ASN A 35 -32.13 21.01 -14.64
C ASN A 35 -32.41 19.82 -15.58
N PHE A 36 -32.01 18.61 -15.16
CA PHE A 36 -32.12 17.40 -15.98
C PHE A 36 -33.54 17.19 -16.53
N ASN A 37 -34.57 17.40 -15.72
CA ASN A 37 -35.97 17.24 -16.14
C ASN A 37 -36.45 18.32 -17.13
N GLY A 38 -35.64 19.36 -17.37
CA GLY A 38 -35.85 20.35 -18.42
C GLY A 38 -35.26 19.97 -19.78
N ASP A 39 -34.34 18.99 -19.83
CA ASP A 39 -33.60 18.58 -21.03
C ASP A 39 -34.54 17.94 -22.07
N SER A 40 -34.48 18.40 -23.32
CA SER A 40 -35.37 17.95 -24.39
C SER A 40 -35.15 16.49 -24.78
N TYR A 41 -33.91 15.99 -24.69
CA TYR A 41 -33.59 14.60 -25.01
C TYR A 41 -34.11 13.67 -23.92
N LEU A 42 -33.93 14.01 -22.65
CA LEU A 42 -34.45 13.18 -21.53
C LEU A 42 -35.98 13.12 -21.55
N LYS A 43 -36.66 14.23 -21.85
CA LYS A 43 -38.12 14.25 -22.04
C LYS A 43 -38.57 13.38 -23.20
N ALA A 44 -37.91 13.46 -24.35
CA ALA A 44 -38.24 12.64 -25.52
C ALA A 44 -38.09 11.13 -25.23
N LEU A 45 -37.17 10.77 -24.32
CA LEU A 45 -36.95 9.40 -23.86
C LEU A 45 -37.82 8.99 -22.65
N ASN A 46 -38.71 9.87 -22.17
CA ASN A 46 -39.51 9.67 -20.96
C ASN A 46 -38.67 9.36 -19.70
N ILE A 47 -37.46 9.92 -19.61
CA ILE A 47 -36.58 9.76 -18.45
C ILE A 47 -36.82 10.92 -17.49
N GLN A 48 -37.08 10.60 -16.23
CA GLN A 48 -37.16 11.56 -15.13
C GLN A 48 -36.04 11.28 -14.12
N VAL A 49 -35.37 12.34 -13.69
CA VAL A 49 -34.30 12.30 -12.70
C VAL A 49 -34.82 12.91 -11.41
N LYS A 50 -34.74 12.17 -10.31
CA LYS A 50 -35.04 12.71 -8.98
C LYS A 50 -33.91 13.65 -8.55
N THR A 51 -34.24 14.90 -8.23
CA THR A 51 -33.24 15.96 -7.98
C THR A 51 -33.39 16.67 -6.64
N GLU A 52 -34.46 16.40 -5.88
CA GLU A 52 -34.74 17.13 -4.63
C GLU A 52 -33.73 16.75 -3.54
N ASP A 53 -33.38 15.47 -3.44
CA ASP A 53 -32.46 14.93 -2.44
C ASP A 53 -31.60 13.80 -3.03
N MET A 54 -30.43 13.57 -2.42
CA MET A 54 -29.64 12.36 -2.68
C MET A 54 -30.38 11.11 -2.19
N LEU A 55 -30.05 9.96 -2.81
CA LEU A 55 -30.59 8.67 -2.40
C LEU A 55 -30.22 8.36 -0.94
N LYS A 56 -31.24 8.06 -0.13
CA LYS A 56 -31.07 7.58 1.24
C LYS A 56 -30.98 6.07 1.22
N ILE A 57 -29.93 5.54 1.85
CA ILE A 57 -29.61 4.12 1.85
C ILE A 57 -29.34 3.65 3.28
N GLN A 58 -29.64 2.40 3.56
CA GLN A 58 -29.27 1.78 4.83
C GLN A 58 -27.81 1.31 4.76
N ALA A 59 -27.05 1.58 5.81
CA ALA A 59 -25.67 1.13 5.95
C ALA A 59 -25.48 0.42 7.28
N ARG A 60 -24.48 -0.47 7.36
CA ARG A 60 -24.06 -1.12 8.61
C ARG A 60 -22.69 -0.58 9.01
N ILE A 61 -22.38 -0.60 10.31
CA ILE A 61 -21.05 -0.26 10.82
C ILE A 61 -20.45 -1.55 11.39
N LEU A 62 -19.37 -2.01 10.77
CA LEU A 62 -18.68 -3.23 11.18
C LEU A 62 -17.88 -2.98 12.46
N PRO A 63 -17.85 -3.94 13.41
CA PRO A 63 -17.00 -3.84 14.59
C PRO A 63 -15.51 -3.91 14.20
N PRO A 64 -14.66 -3.04 14.78
CA PRO A 64 -13.23 -3.10 14.53
C PRO A 64 -12.58 -4.26 15.30
N PRO A 65 -11.38 -4.72 14.87
CA PRO A 65 -10.66 -5.75 15.58
C PRO A 65 -10.05 -5.24 16.89
N GLN A 66 -9.67 -6.19 17.74
CA GLN A 66 -8.71 -5.96 18.82
C GLN A 66 -7.28 -6.15 18.31
N ILE A 67 -6.35 -5.29 18.72
CA ILE A 67 -4.94 -5.38 18.31
C ILE A 67 -4.09 -5.88 19.49
N LYS A 68 -3.41 -7.01 19.30
CA LYS A 68 -2.57 -7.63 20.33
C LYS A 68 -1.13 -7.10 20.27
N TYR A 69 -0.65 -6.58 21.39
CA TYR A 69 0.70 -6.07 21.65
C TYR A 69 1.36 -6.85 22.79
N ARG A 70 2.57 -6.44 23.20
CA ARG A 70 3.34 -7.05 24.28
C ARG A 70 3.58 -6.04 25.41
N ALA A 71 3.22 -6.39 26.64
CA ALA A 71 3.59 -5.64 27.83
C ALA A 71 5.10 -5.79 28.15
N GLN A 72 5.63 -4.93 29.02
CA GLN A 72 7.05 -4.99 29.43
C GLN A 72 7.43 -6.31 30.12
N ASN A 73 6.49 -6.96 30.79
CA ASN A 73 6.65 -8.27 31.41
C ASN A 73 6.42 -9.45 30.43
N ASN A 74 6.44 -9.19 29.12
CA ASN A 74 6.18 -10.14 28.04
C ASN A 74 4.77 -10.73 27.97
N GLN A 75 3.80 -10.25 28.77
CA GLN A 75 2.41 -10.68 28.64
C GLN A 75 1.74 -10.06 27.41
N GLU A 76 0.78 -10.80 26.83
CA GLU A 76 -0.07 -10.29 25.77
C GLU A 76 -1.05 -9.25 26.33
N VAL A 77 -1.18 -8.14 25.62
CA VAL A 77 -2.09 -7.03 25.97
C VAL A 77 -2.83 -6.56 24.74
N VAL A 78 -4.03 -6.01 24.95
CA VAL A 78 -4.92 -5.59 23.87
C VAL A 78 -5.02 -4.07 23.83
N GLU A 79 -4.83 -3.49 22.65
CA GLU A 79 -5.20 -2.11 22.36
C GLU A 79 -6.54 -2.10 21.61
N HIS A 80 -7.41 -1.15 21.98
CA HIS A 80 -8.73 -1.01 21.41
C HIS A 80 -8.76 0.06 20.31
N VAL A 81 -9.39 -0.28 19.20
CA VAL A 81 -9.62 0.65 18.09
C VAL A 81 -10.86 1.49 18.40
N ALA A 82 -10.74 2.81 18.30
CA ALA A 82 -11.83 3.76 18.41
C ALA A 82 -11.74 4.76 17.25
N PHE A 83 -12.87 4.97 16.55
CA PHE A 83 -12.94 5.88 15.40
C PHE A 83 -11.82 5.62 14.36
N GLY A 84 -11.56 4.34 14.08
CA GLY A 84 -10.53 3.90 13.11
C GLY A 84 -9.08 4.14 13.53
N LYS A 85 -8.79 4.42 14.81
CA LYS A 85 -7.42 4.65 15.34
C LYS A 85 -7.23 3.97 16.69
N TRP A 86 -5.97 3.69 17.04
CA TRP A 86 -5.60 3.26 18.38
C TRP A 86 -4.27 3.92 18.81
N LYS A 87 -4.01 3.93 20.12
CA LYS A 87 -2.75 4.41 20.68
C LYS A 87 -1.87 3.22 21.02
N ILE A 88 -0.58 3.33 20.78
CA ILE A 88 0.38 2.28 21.17
C ILE A 88 0.86 2.60 22.58
N ARG A 89 0.29 1.96 23.60
CA ARG A 89 0.71 2.16 25.00
C ARG A 89 1.78 1.16 25.42
N ASN A 90 1.85 0.04 24.71
CA ASN A 90 2.69 -1.11 25.01
C ASN A 90 3.81 -1.30 23.96
N GLN A 91 4.68 -2.29 24.15
CA GLN A 91 5.74 -2.60 23.20
C GLN A 91 5.19 -3.39 22.00
N PHE A 92 5.91 -3.34 20.89
CA PHE A 92 5.62 -4.16 19.73
C PHE A 92 5.64 -5.65 20.07
N ARG A 93 4.80 -6.42 19.38
CA ARG A 93 4.59 -7.85 19.63
C ARG A 93 5.87 -8.67 19.51
N SER A 94 6.69 -8.34 18.51
CA SER A 94 8.02 -8.91 18.28
C SER A 94 8.96 -7.82 17.79
N THR A 95 10.17 -7.80 18.32
CA THR A 95 11.21 -6.81 18.02
C THR A 95 12.57 -7.49 17.90
N SER A 96 13.51 -6.79 17.27
CA SER A 96 14.90 -7.22 17.12
C SER A 96 15.84 -6.23 17.81
N VAL A 97 17.02 -6.71 18.22
CA VAL A 97 18.11 -5.86 18.70
C VAL A 97 19.04 -5.53 17.54
N ILE A 98 19.32 -4.24 17.36
CA ILE A 98 20.20 -3.73 16.30
C ILE A 98 21.54 -3.34 16.92
N ASN A 99 22.55 -4.17 16.68
CA ASN A 99 23.90 -4.02 17.24
C ASN A 99 24.77 -3.08 16.41
N LYS A 100 24.72 -3.23 15.08
CA LYS A 100 25.50 -2.43 14.12
C LYS A 100 24.58 -1.53 13.32
N TRP A 101 24.56 -0.25 13.63
CA TRP A 101 23.81 0.75 12.87
C TRP A 101 24.55 2.09 12.89
N GLY A 102 24.09 3.01 12.04
CA GLY A 102 24.56 4.38 12.11
C GLY A 102 23.64 5.38 11.42
N MET A 103 23.96 6.66 11.60
CA MET A 103 23.22 7.79 11.05
C MET A 103 24.04 8.43 9.93
N ILE A 104 23.45 8.58 8.75
CA ILE A 104 24.11 9.15 7.59
C ILE A 104 23.37 10.42 7.20
N TYR A 105 24.05 11.55 7.25
CA TYR A 105 23.51 12.83 6.80
C TYR A 105 24.01 13.13 5.38
N PHE A 106 23.08 13.28 4.44
CA PHE A 106 23.34 13.79 3.10
C PHE A 106 22.73 15.18 2.92
N GLY A 107 23.58 16.14 2.60
CA GLY A 107 23.20 17.52 2.34
C GLY A 107 24.40 18.44 2.23
N SER A 108 24.14 19.74 2.16
CA SER A 108 25.18 20.76 2.34
C SER A 108 25.91 20.61 3.67
N LYS A 109 27.16 21.10 3.73
CA LYS A 109 27.99 21.05 4.94
C LYS A 109 27.18 21.61 6.12
N PRO A 110 26.92 20.80 7.17
CA PRO A 110 26.01 21.20 8.23
C PRO A 110 26.63 22.31 9.08
N ASP A 111 25.83 23.32 9.41
CA ASP A 111 26.20 24.36 10.37
C ASP A 111 26.06 23.84 11.83
N ASN A 112 26.42 24.68 12.80
CA ASN A 112 26.34 24.31 14.22
C ASN A 112 24.91 23.98 14.69
N ASN A 113 23.90 24.59 14.10
CA ASN A 113 22.49 24.35 14.46
C ASN A 113 22.04 22.98 13.94
N ILE A 114 22.33 22.67 12.68
CA ILE A 114 22.08 21.35 12.08
C ILE A 114 22.78 20.26 12.88
N ILE A 115 24.07 20.45 13.20
CA ILE A 115 24.83 19.51 14.03
C ILE A 115 24.17 19.32 15.41
N GLY A 116 23.72 20.40 16.06
CA GLY A 116 23.04 20.33 17.35
C GLY A 116 21.76 19.50 17.30
N ILE A 117 20.93 19.71 16.27
CA ILE A 117 19.67 18.97 16.06
C ILE A 117 19.95 17.48 15.79
N LEU A 118 20.91 17.18 14.92
CA LEU A 118 21.30 15.81 14.61
C LEU A 118 21.81 15.06 15.83
N LYS A 119 22.71 15.67 16.62
CA LYS A 119 23.23 15.08 17.86
C LYS A 119 22.14 14.86 18.89
N ASN A 120 21.18 15.78 19.01
CA ASN A 120 20.05 15.61 19.90
C ASN A 120 19.15 14.44 19.47
N PHE A 121 18.89 14.33 18.15
CA PHE A 121 18.13 13.21 17.60
C PHE A 121 18.84 11.87 17.84
N GLU A 122 20.13 11.79 17.51
CA GLU A 122 21.00 10.63 17.72
C GLU A 122 21.00 10.17 19.19
N LYS A 123 21.13 11.10 20.13
CA LYS A 123 21.15 10.82 21.57
C LYS A 123 19.81 10.31 22.10
N GLN A 124 18.68 10.84 21.63
CA GLN A 124 17.35 10.46 22.13
C GLN A 124 16.78 9.21 21.47
N LEU A 125 17.22 8.89 20.24
CA LEU A 125 16.62 7.82 19.47
C LEU A 125 16.65 6.44 20.17
N PRO A 126 17.74 5.99 20.81
CA PRO A 126 17.77 4.70 21.49
C PRO A 126 16.70 4.55 22.58
N SER A 127 16.53 5.56 23.43
CA SER A 127 15.54 5.49 24.52
C SER A 127 14.10 5.54 23.99
N LEU A 128 13.86 6.35 22.95
CA LEU A 128 12.55 6.44 22.30
C LEU A 128 12.16 5.14 21.57
N LEU A 129 13.11 4.46 20.92
CA LEU A 129 12.89 3.16 20.29
C LEU A 129 12.68 2.04 21.32
N MET A 130 13.42 2.08 22.44
CA MET A 130 13.28 1.10 23.52
C MET A 130 11.91 1.15 24.19
N ARG A 131 11.22 2.30 24.18
CA ARG A 131 9.81 2.40 24.62
C ARG A 131 8.88 1.44 23.87
N TYR A 132 9.19 1.15 22.61
CA TYR A 132 8.47 0.20 21.76
C TYR A 132 9.11 -1.18 21.71
N GLY A 133 10.16 -1.42 22.49
CA GLY A 133 10.88 -2.68 22.58
C GLY A 133 11.98 -2.88 21.53
N ILE A 134 12.28 -1.87 20.71
CA ILE A 134 13.38 -1.93 19.74
C ILE A 134 14.67 -1.49 20.43
N GLY A 135 15.56 -2.44 20.70
CA GLY A 135 16.88 -2.15 21.24
C GLY A 135 17.85 -1.77 20.13
N ILE A 136 18.52 -0.63 20.24
CA ILE A 136 19.64 -0.24 19.37
C ILE A 136 20.87 0.11 20.21
N ASN A 137 22.07 -0.18 19.71
CA ASN A 137 23.30 0.20 20.38
C ASN A 137 23.45 1.74 20.47
N SER A 138 23.94 2.27 21.59
CA SER A 138 23.96 3.71 21.88
C SER A 138 25.09 4.51 21.21
N ASN A 139 26.01 3.83 20.50
CA ASN A 139 27.14 4.46 19.81
C ASN A 139 27.02 4.29 18.29
N PRO A 140 26.20 5.08 17.60
CA PRO A 140 26.14 5.03 16.15
C PRO A 140 27.41 5.60 15.52
N LEU A 141 27.78 5.06 14.37
CA LEU A 141 28.71 5.74 13.46
C LEU A 141 27.95 6.83 12.71
N THR A 142 28.25 8.09 13.00
CA THR A 142 27.64 9.24 12.32
C THR A 142 28.54 9.72 11.17
N ILE A 143 28.00 9.65 9.94
CA ILE A 143 28.69 10.07 8.71
C ILE A 143 27.97 11.29 8.14
N ALA A 144 28.69 12.38 7.85
CA ALA A 144 28.15 13.55 7.16
C ALA A 144 28.89 13.73 5.83
N LYS A 145 28.15 13.73 4.72
CA LYS A 145 28.70 13.80 3.36
C LYS A 145 27.84 14.67 2.45
N PRO A 146 28.41 15.24 1.38
CA PRO A 146 27.62 15.84 0.31
C PRO A 146 26.70 14.79 -0.33
N SER A 147 25.63 15.26 -0.97
CA SER A 147 24.60 14.43 -1.63
C SER A 147 24.95 14.03 -3.07
N ARG A 148 26.24 14.05 -3.47
CA ARG A 148 26.68 13.64 -4.82
C ARG A 148 26.67 12.11 -4.94
N LYS A 149 26.40 11.58 -6.14
CA LYS A 149 26.31 10.14 -6.44
C LYS A 149 27.55 9.38 -5.90
N ASP A 150 28.74 9.87 -6.20
CA ASP A 150 30.02 9.28 -5.76
C ASP A 150 30.18 9.25 -4.23
N ASP A 151 29.75 10.32 -3.52
CA ASP A 151 29.82 10.38 -2.06
C ASP A 151 28.87 9.36 -1.43
N ILE A 152 27.69 9.18 -2.02
CA ILE A 152 26.71 8.18 -1.58
C ILE A 152 27.29 6.78 -1.82
N ASP A 153 27.85 6.50 -2.99
CA ASP A 153 28.45 5.19 -3.33
C ASP A 153 29.61 4.82 -2.41
N GLN A 154 30.52 5.76 -2.15
CA GLN A 154 31.62 5.56 -1.21
C GLN A 154 31.11 5.27 0.20
N THR A 155 30.12 6.04 0.67
CA THR A 155 29.53 5.86 2.00
C THR A 155 28.88 4.49 2.13
N PHE A 156 28.09 4.08 1.14
CA PHE A 156 27.39 2.80 1.14
C PHE A 156 28.35 1.60 0.99
N THR A 157 29.47 1.78 0.30
CA THR A 157 30.56 0.79 0.25
C THR A 157 31.24 0.63 1.61
N GLN A 158 31.52 1.74 2.31
CA GLN A 158 32.05 1.73 3.67
C GLN A 158 31.08 1.07 4.66
N VAL A 159 29.79 1.39 4.56
CA VAL A 159 28.76 0.80 5.43
C VAL A 159 28.64 -0.71 5.22
N LYS A 160 28.73 -1.16 3.95
CA LYS A 160 28.74 -2.59 3.61
C LYS A 160 29.95 -3.31 4.20
N SER A 161 31.15 -2.72 4.13
CA SER A 161 32.37 -3.35 4.67
C SER A 161 32.36 -3.45 6.20
N GLN A 162 31.57 -2.60 6.87
CA GLN A 162 31.37 -2.63 8.31
C GLN A 162 30.20 -3.52 8.76
N ASP A 163 29.49 -4.16 7.82
CA ASP A 163 28.41 -5.11 8.11
C ASP A 163 27.30 -4.49 8.97
N TRP A 164 26.84 -3.29 8.59
CA TRP A 164 25.72 -2.65 9.28
C TRP A 164 24.40 -3.37 9.02
N GLN A 165 23.55 -3.42 10.04
CA GLN A 165 22.20 -3.97 9.98
C GLN A 165 21.17 -2.91 9.58
N LEU A 166 21.44 -1.63 9.88
CA LEU A 166 20.54 -0.50 9.62
C LEU A 166 21.32 0.78 9.33
N ALA A 167 20.88 1.53 8.32
CA ALA A 167 21.26 2.93 8.14
C ALA A 167 20.06 3.86 8.28
N ILE A 168 20.16 4.84 9.19
CA ILE A 168 19.22 5.94 9.28
C ILE A 168 19.75 7.10 8.45
N VAL A 169 19.11 7.37 7.32
CA VAL A 169 19.59 8.34 6.33
C VAL A 169 18.83 9.65 6.47
N ILE A 170 19.50 10.69 6.98
CA ILE A 170 18.94 12.02 7.12
C ILE A 170 19.20 12.81 5.84
N LEU A 171 18.13 13.27 5.20
CA LEU A 171 18.19 14.08 3.99
C LEU A 171 17.84 15.53 4.34
N ASN A 172 18.79 16.45 4.12
CA ASN A 172 18.54 17.87 4.31
C ASN A 172 17.80 18.48 3.12
N ASP A 173 18.05 18.00 1.91
CA ASP A 173 17.37 18.51 0.73
C ASP A 173 16.31 17.50 0.28
N THR A 174 15.13 18.00 -0.05
CA THR A 174 14.03 17.18 -0.61
C THR A 174 14.24 16.97 -2.10
N VAL A 175 15.44 16.52 -2.48
CA VAL A 175 15.81 16.15 -3.84
C VAL A 175 15.40 14.69 -4.00
N PRO A 176 14.29 14.38 -4.71
CA PRO A 176 13.79 13.02 -4.83
C PRO A 176 14.86 12.05 -5.35
N GLU A 177 15.77 12.53 -6.20
CA GLU A 177 16.86 11.77 -6.82
C GLU A 177 17.81 11.16 -5.77
N VAL A 178 18.13 11.88 -4.68
CA VAL A 178 19.02 11.38 -3.62
C VAL A 178 18.33 10.26 -2.83
N TYR A 179 17.06 10.46 -2.46
CA TYR A 179 16.25 9.44 -1.80
C TYR A 179 16.16 8.18 -2.66
N ASN A 180 15.89 8.38 -3.94
CA ASN A 180 15.76 7.35 -4.96
C ASN A 180 17.04 6.53 -5.09
N TYR A 181 18.19 7.20 -5.19
CA TYR A 181 19.49 6.55 -5.29
C TYR A 181 19.85 5.74 -4.05
N VAL A 182 19.63 6.30 -2.85
CA VAL A 182 19.81 5.60 -1.57
C VAL A 182 18.98 4.32 -1.51
N LYS A 183 17.72 4.36 -1.97
CA LYS A 183 16.85 3.19 -2.01
C LYS A 183 17.32 2.14 -2.99
N LYS A 184 17.76 2.56 -4.18
CA LYS A 184 18.33 1.66 -5.19
C LYS A 184 19.55 0.91 -4.66
N LEU A 185 20.50 1.64 -4.07
CA LEU A 185 21.71 1.04 -3.49
C LEU A 185 21.38 0.06 -2.36
N GLY A 186 20.54 0.48 -1.41
CA GLY A 186 20.16 -0.36 -0.27
C GLY A 186 19.43 -1.63 -0.70
N ASN A 187 18.43 -1.52 -1.58
CA ASN A 187 17.52 -2.62 -1.90
C ASN A 187 18.04 -3.56 -3.00
N GLN A 188 18.76 -3.06 -4.01
CA GLN A 188 19.23 -3.87 -5.14
C GLN A 188 20.71 -4.26 -5.01
N LYS A 189 21.60 -3.32 -4.70
CA LYS A 189 23.05 -3.58 -4.77
C LYS A 189 23.64 -4.14 -3.47
N ILE A 190 23.26 -3.57 -2.33
CA ILE A 190 23.98 -3.77 -1.07
C ILE A 190 23.27 -4.73 -0.13
N GLY A 191 21.94 -4.69 -0.09
CA GLY A 191 21.17 -5.52 0.83
C GLY A 191 21.11 -4.93 2.24
N LEU A 192 21.03 -3.60 2.36
CA LEU A 192 21.03 -2.87 3.63
C LEU A 192 19.65 -2.26 3.89
N ILE A 193 19.11 -2.49 5.09
CA ILE A 193 17.88 -1.84 5.53
C ILE A 193 18.15 -0.35 5.73
N THR A 194 17.41 0.49 4.99
CA THR A 194 17.51 1.95 5.07
C THR A 194 16.22 2.57 5.59
N GLN A 195 16.35 3.48 6.55
CA GLN A 195 15.25 4.32 7.01
C GLN A 195 15.60 5.79 6.78
N CYS A 196 15.02 6.39 5.73
CA CYS A 196 15.24 7.80 5.44
C CYS A 196 14.36 8.69 6.32
N ALA A 197 14.89 9.85 6.72
CA ALA A 197 14.19 10.88 7.47
C ALA A 197 14.53 12.26 6.89
N SER A 198 13.52 13.14 6.78
CA SER A 198 13.76 14.55 6.41
C SER A 198 14.30 15.30 7.62
N PHE A 199 15.38 16.04 7.41
CA PHE A 199 15.92 16.94 8.43
C PHE A 199 14.88 17.98 8.88
N GLN A 200 14.14 18.59 7.94
CA GLN A 200 13.08 19.54 8.28
C GLN A 200 11.97 18.91 9.12
N ALA A 201 11.63 17.64 8.87
CA ALA A 201 10.64 16.94 9.68
C ALA A 201 11.15 16.73 11.11
N ILE A 202 12.43 16.36 11.30
CA ILE A 202 13.04 16.23 12.62
C ILE A 202 13.08 17.59 13.32
N GLN A 203 13.53 18.63 12.63
CA GLN A 203 13.63 19.99 13.18
C GLN A 203 12.26 20.53 13.62
N ARG A 204 11.22 20.40 12.78
CA ARG A 204 9.86 20.85 13.11
C ARG A 204 9.21 20.09 14.27
N ASN A 205 9.67 18.87 14.53
CA ASN A 205 9.13 18.02 15.60
C ASN A 205 10.11 17.91 16.78
N SER A 206 11.09 18.81 16.92
CA SER A 206 12.08 18.75 18.01
C SER A 206 11.43 18.70 19.41
N GLU A 207 10.36 19.48 19.63
CA GLU A 207 9.60 19.50 20.89
C GLU A 207 8.66 18.28 21.05
N LYS A 208 8.27 17.63 19.95
CA LYS A 208 7.35 16.48 19.91
C LYS A 208 8.03 15.25 19.33
N LEU A 209 9.31 15.08 19.61
CA LEU A 209 10.15 14.09 18.94
C LEU A 209 9.64 12.67 19.18
N HIS A 210 9.08 12.40 20.36
CA HIS A 210 8.46 11.12 20.69
C HIS A 210 7.33 10.72 19.73
N MET A 211 6.50 11.67 19.27
CA MET A 211 5.42 11.40 18.30
C MET A 211 5.97 11.11 16.90
N TYR A 212 7.06 11.80 16.52
CA TYR A 212 7.76 11.53 15.27
C TYR A 212 8.38 10.13 15.29
N VAL A 213 9.08 9.79 16.38
CA VAL A 213 9.73 8.48 16.55
C VAL A 213 8.70 7.35 16.69
N GLU A 214 7.50 7.57 17.22
CA GLU A 214 6.42 6.57 17.22
C GLU A 214 6.02 6.10 15.81
N ASN A 215 5.91 7.02 14.85
CA ASN A 215 5.62 6.64 13.46
C ASN A 215 6.86 6.04 12.77
N LEU A 216 8.05 6.54 13.11
CA LEU A 216 9.31 6.00 12.59
C LEU A 216 9.55 4.56 13.06
N SER A 217 9.30 4.27 14.34
CA SER A 217 9.54 2.97 14.97
C SER A 217 8.67 1.88 14.38
N GLN A 218 7.42 2.19 14.04
CA GLN A 218 6.49 1.27 13.37
C GLN A 218 7.04 0.79 12.02
N LYS A 219 7.51 1.72 11.18
CA LYS A 219 8.15 1.40 9.90
C LYS A 219 9.47 0.65 10.09
N LEU A 220 10.27 1.08 11.06
CA LEU A 220 11.57 0.50 11.33
C LEU A 220 11.45 -0.97 11.76
N ASN A 221 10.56 -1.25 12.71
CA ASN A 221 10.36 -2.61 13.22
C ASN A 221 9.92 -3.58 12.13
N ALA A 222 9.00 -3.15 11.25
CA ALA A 222 8.55 -3.96 10.12
C ALA A 222 9.70 -4.29 9.15
N LYS A 223 10.57 -3.31 8.85
CA LYS A 223 11.72 -3.51 7.95
C LYS A 223 12.75 -4.50 8.48
N ILE A 224 12.99 -4.48 9.79
CA ILE A 224 13.93 -5.40 10.46
C ILE A 224 13.31 -6.76 10.80
N GLY A 225 12.12 -7.05 10.27
CA GLY A 225 11.43 -8.34 10.42
C GLY A 225 10.62 -8.51 11.71
N GLY A 226 10.47 -7.45 12.50
CA GLY A 226 9.63 -7.41 13.69
C GLY A 226 8.13 -7.36 13.37
N ILE A 227 7.31 -7.52 14.40
CA ILE A 227 5.84 -7.50 14.32
C ILE A 227 5.33 -6.44 15.28
N ASN A 228 4.62 -5.43 14.76
CA ASN A 228 4.12 -4.33 15.58
C ASN A 228 2.98 -4.78 16.49
N GLY A 229 1.88 -5.24 15.90
CA GLY A 229 0.74 -5.82 16.60
C GLY A 229 0.07 -6.88 15.74
N ILE A 230 -0.74 -7.73 16.35
CA ILE A 230 -1.43 -8.85 15.67
C ILE A 230 -2.94 -8.67 15.74
N VAL A 231 -3.61 -8.92 14.62
CA VAL A 231 -5.07 -9.08 14.52
C VAL A 231 -5.39 -10.56 14.34
N ASN A 232 -6.34 -11.09 15.10
CA ASN A 232 -6.81 -12.46 14.91
C ASN A 232 -7.79 -12.55 13.73
N LEU A 233 -7.30 -12.51 12.49
CA LEU A 233 -8.15 -12.45 11.29
C LEU A 233 -9.18 -13.58 11.19
N LYS A 234 -8.89 -14.78 11.72
CA LYS A 234 -9.86 -15.89 11.73
C LYS A 234 -11.12 -15.57 12.51
N ALA A 235 -11.03 -14.75 13.57
CA ALA A 235 -12.19 -14.35 14.36
C ALA A 235 -13.11 -13.36 13.62
N ALA A 236 -12.73 -12.88 12.44
CA ALA A 236 -13.64 -12.16 11.54
C ALA A 236 -14.64 -13.09 10.84
N LEU A 237 -14.39 -14.41 10.86
CA LEU A 237 -15.12 -15.40 10.09
C LEU A 237 -16.00 -16.25 11.00
N ASN A 238 -17.26 -16.43 10.63
CA ASN A 238 -18.21 -17.22 11.43
C ASN A 238 -17.90 -18.72 11.42
N GLN A 239 -17.32 -19.24 10.33
CA GLN A 239 -17.09 -20.68 10.12
C GLN A 239 -15.61 -21.05 9.92
N ALA A 240 -14.68 -20.25 10.44
CA ALA A 240 -13.25 -20.58 10.33
C ALA A 240 -12.88 -21.82 11.16
N SER A 241 -12.22 -22.78 10.52
CA SER A 241 -11.61 -23.92 11.17
C SER A 241 -10.24 -23.58 11.77
N ASN A 242 -9.88 -24.27 12.84
CA ASN A 242 -8.52 -24.22 13.39
C ASN A 242 -7.47 -24.66 12.35
N ASN A 243 -7.85 -25.55 11.43
CA ASN A 243 -6.99 -26.03 10.35
C ASN A 243 -6.88 -25.06 9.17
N ASP A 244 -7.70 -24.01 9.12
CA ASP A 244 -7.61 -23.03 8.04
C ASP A 244 -6.29 -22.26 8.13
N ARG A 245 -5.58 -22.15 7.00
CA ARG A 245 -4.32 -21.42 6.89
C ARG A 245 -4.47 -20.48 5.71
N PHE A 246 -4.71 -19.22 6.05
CA PHE A 246 -4.88 -18.17 5.06
C PHE A 246 -3.53 -17.64 4.60
N MET A 247 -3.47 -17.28 3.33
CA MET A 247 -2.47 -16.39 2.77
C MET A 247 -3.19 -15.30 1.98
N PHE A 248 -2.79 -14.05 2.20
CA PHE A 248 -3.44 -12.88 1.62
C PHE A 248 -2.50 -12.22 0.62
N PHE A 249 -3.04 -11.91 -0.54
CA PHE A 249 -2.32 -11.26 -1.62
C PHE A 249 -2.89 -9.87 -1.90
N GLY A 250 -2.00 -8.95 -2.21
CA GLY A 250 -2.32 -7.61 -2.69
C GLY A 250 -1.63 -7.39 -4.01
N VAL A 251 -2.37 -6.86 -4.98
CA VAL A 251 -1.89 -6.71 -6.34
C VAL A 251 -2.22 -5.31 -6.83
N ASP A 252 -1.23 -4.63 -7.39
CA ASP A 252 -1.38 -3.32 -8.01
C ASP A 252 -0.53 -3.25 -9.28
N VAL A 253 -1.02 -2.50 -10.27
CA VAL A 253 -0.24 -2.14 -11.44
C VAL A 253 -0.19 -0.62 -11.51
N THR A 254 1.02 -0.07 -11.45
CA THR A 254 1.22 1.37 -11.60
C THR A 254 1.73 1.66 -13.00
N HIS A 255 1.12 2.66 -13.64
CA HIS A 255 1.58 3.22 -14.91
C HIS A 255 2.28 4.55 -14.65
N THR A 256 3.41 4.79 -15.31
CA THR A 256 4.03 6.12 -15.31
C THR A 256 3.28 7.07 -16.23
N THR A 257 3.50 8.38 -16.07
CA THR A 257 2.96 9.43 -16.94
C THR A 257 3.23 9.18 -18.43
N SER A 258 2.35 9.73 -19.28
CA SER A 258 2.05 9.49 -20.71
C SER A 258 3.16 9.26 -21.76
N SER A 259 4.43 9.05 -21.40
CA SER A 259 5.47 8.59 -22.35
C SER A 259 5.25 7.12 -22.70
N LYS A 260 5.18 6.80 -24.01
CA LYS A 260 5.02 5.43 -24.53
C LYS A 260 6.17 4.47 -24.15
N GLU A 261 7.30 5.01 -23.71
CA GLU A 261 8.56 4.26 -23.49
C GLU A 261 8.68 3.63 -22.10
N ARG A 262 7.84 4.01 -21.14
CA ARG A 262 7.99 3.56 -19.75
C ARG A 262 7.11 2.35 -19.45
N PRO A 263 7.62 1.34 -18.73
CA PRO A 263 6.87 0.13 -18.43
C PRO A 263 5.75 0.42 -17.42
N SER A 264 4.72 -0.43 -17.46
CA SER A 264 3.83 -0.58 -16.31
C SER A 264 4.52 -1.50 -15.29
N ILE A 265 4.51 -1.14 -14.01
CA ILE A 265 5.07 -1.98 -12.94
C ILE A 265 3.94 -2.75 -12.27
N ALA A 266 3.97 -4.07 -12.38
CA ALA A 266 3.14 -4.97 -11.59
C ALA A 266 3.84 -5.30 -10.27
N ALA A 267 3.11 -5.16 -9.17
CA ALA A 267 3.55 -5.56 -7.84
C ALA A 267 2.58 -6.58 -7.25
N ILE A 268 3.10 -7.74 -6.84
CA ILE A 268 2.36 -8.74 -6.08
C ILE A 268 2.97 -8.87 -4.70
N VAL A 269 2.18 -8.56 -3.69
CA VAL A 269 2.52 -8.70 -2.29
C VAL A 269 1.80 -9.92 -1.73
N GLY A 270 2.51 -10.79 -1.01
CA GLY A 270 1.95 -11.94 -0.31
C GLY A 270 2.27 -11.90 1.17
N SER A 271 1.30 -12.21 2.03
CA SER A 271 1.57 -12.38 3.47
C SER A 271 2.54 -13.54 3.66
N CYS A 272 3.48 -13.41 4.61
CA CYS A 272 4.44 -14.47 4.92
C CYS A 272 3.94 -15.38 6.06
N ASP A 273 2.81 -15.03 6.68
CA ASP A 273 2.21 -15.73 7.80
C ASP A 273 0.69 -15.55 7.81
N PRO A 274 -0.07 -16.42 8.51
CA PRO A 274 -1.53 -16.30 8.62
C PRO A 274 -2.00 -15.06 9.38
N THR A 275 -1.12 -14.43 10.18
CA THR A 275 -1.49 -13.23 10.96
C THR A 275 -1.39 -11.95 10.16
N CYS A 276 -0.97 -12.01 8.89
CA CYS A 276 -0.78 -10.83 8.04
C CYS A 276 0.15 -9.81 8.69
N SER A 277 1.14 -10.27 9.45
CA SER A 277 2.05 -9.39 10.19
C SER A 277 3.31 -9.07 9.39
N ARG A 278 3.68 -9.94 8.46
CA ARG A 278 4.80 -9.74 7.54
C ARG A 278 4.36 -10.04 6.11
N TYR A 279 5.02 -9.36 5.17
CA TYR A 279 4.75 -9.48 3.75
C TYR A 279 6.05 -9.46 2.94
N ALA A 280 6.05 -10.18 1.82
CA ALA A 280 7.08 -10.11 0.79
C ALA A 280 6.45 -9.62 -0.52
N VAL A 281 7.26 -9.03 -1.39
CA VAL A 281 6.80 -8.50 -2.69
C VAL A 281 7.61 -9.06 -3.84
N ARG A 282 6.96 -9.25 -4.98
CA ARG A 282 7.58 -9.50 -6.28
C ARG A 282 7.10 -8.45 -7.27
N LEU A 283 8.02 -8.05 -8.15
CA LEU A 283 7.88 -6.90 -9.03
C LEU A 283 8.22 -7.30 -10.45
N CYS A 284 7.44 -6.81 -11.41
CA CYS A 284 7.66 -7.06 -12.83
C CYS A 284 7.37 -5.79 -13.63
N GLU A 285 8.34 -5.38 -14.44
CA GLU A 285 8.13 -4.39 -15.49
C GLU A 285 7.42 -5.06 -16.67
N GLN A 286 6.46 -4.35 -17.25
CA GLN A 286 5.66 -4.81 -18.39
C GLN A 286 5.71 -3.75 -19.50
N TYR A 287 6.37 -4.10 -20.60
CA TYR A 287 6.57 -3.23 -21.76
C TYR A 287 5.60 -3.62 -22.88
N PRO A 288 4.79 -2.68 -23.40
CA PRO A 288 3.97 -2.92 -24.58
C PRO A 288 4.84 -2.93 -25.84
N LYS A 289 4.57 -3.85 -26.78
CA LYS A 289 5.20 -3.86 -28.12
C LYS A 289 4.52 -2.94 -29.16
N LYS A 290 3.32 -2.41 -28.87
CA LYS A 290 2.51 -1.56 -29.77
C LYS A 290 2.34 -0.16 -29.16
N ASP A 291 1.84 0.82 -29.92
CA ASP A 291 1.58 2.24 -29.58
C ASP A 291 0.73 2.55 -28.32
N ARG A 292 0.48 1.58 -27.43
CA ARG A 292 -0.23 1.79 -26.16
C ARG A 292 0.74 2.20 -25.06
N CYS A 293 0.26 3.02 -24.13
CA CYS A 293 1.05 3.51 -23.00
C CYS A 293 0.91 2.67 -21.71
N SER A 294 -0.07 1.76 -21.60
CA SER A 294 -0.35 1.04 -20.35
C SER A 294 -0.82 -0.41 -20.54
N ILE A 295 -0.39 -1.27 -19.62
CA ILE A 295 -0.74 -2.70 -19.55
C ILE A 295 -1.26 -2.99 -18.15
N GLU A 296 -2.55 -3.30 -18.04
CA GLU A 296 -3.17 -3.64 -16.74
C GLU A 296 -3.03 -5.13 -16.40
N ILE A 297 -3.19 -6.03 -17.37
CA ILE A 297 -3.12 -7.48 -17.11
C ILE A 297 -1.69 -7.90 -16.77
N ILE A 298 -1.51 -8.67 -15.70
CA ILE A 298 -0.20 -9.11 -15.24
C ILE A 298 0.24 -10.39 -15.93
N LYS A 299 1.24 -10.28 -16.81
CA LYS A 299 1.78 -11.42 -17.57
C LYS A 299 2.51 -12.43 -16.68
N GLU A 300 3.33 -12.01 -15.72
CA GLU A 300 4.16 -12.91 -14.88
C GLU A 300 3.47 -13.28 -13.54
N MET A 301 2.14 -13.28 -13.51
CA MET A 301 1.33 -13.57 -12.31
C MET A 301 1.74 -14.92 -11.68
N ASP A 302 1.85 -15.97 -12.49
CA ASP A 302 2.18 -17.32 -12.05
C ASP A 302 3.55 -17.40 -11.38
N LYS A 303 4.60 -16.86 -12.02
CA LYS A 303 5.97 -16.89 -11.48
C LYS A 303 6.09 -16.18 -10.14
N MET A 304 5.50 -14.97 -10.05
CA MET A 304 5.51 -14.19 -8.82
C MET A 304 4.74 -14.88 -7.68
N VAL A 305 3.59 -15.50 -7.98
CA VAL A 305 2.81 -16.25 -6.99
C VAL A 305 3.52 -17.53 -6.54
N ILE A 306 4.17 -18.26 -7.44
CA ILE A 306 5.00 -19.44 -7.11
C ILE A 306 6.05 -19.06 -6.06
N ASP A 307 6.79 -17.98 -6.29
CA ASP A 307 7.84 -17.55 -5.38
C ASP A 307 7.28 -17.13 -4.02
N LEU A 308 6.19 -16.37 -3.99
CA LEU A 308 5.55 -15.95 -2.74
C LEU A 308 4.98 -17.12 -1.93
N LEU A 309 4.39 -18.13 -2.59
CA LEU A 309 3.95 -19.35 -1.92
C LEU A 309 5.12 -20.09 -1.27
N ARG A 310 6.29 -20.14 -1.94
CA ARG A 310 7.51 -20.72 -1.36
C ARG A 310 8.03 -19.90 -0.19
N VAL A 311 7.96 -18.56 -0.25
CA VAL A 311 8.31 -17.69 0.88
C VAL A 311 7.41 -17.97 2.09
N TYR A 312 6.09 -18.08 1.87
CA TYR A 312 5.13 -18.44 2.92
C TYR A 312 5.47 -19.80 3.52
N ALA A 313 5.68 -20.83 2.69
CA ALA A 313 6.00 -22.17 3.17
C ALA A 313 7.26 -22.17 4.06
N ARG A 314 8.35 -21.54 3.62
CA ARG A 314 9.58 -21.40 4.42
C ARG A 314 9.32 -20.70 5.76
N SER A 315 8.50 -19.66 5.75
CA SER A 315 8.15 -18.88 6.95
C SER A 315 7.25 -19.64 7.92
N CYS A 316 6.49 -20.61 7.42
CA CYS A 316 5.49 -21.39 8.15
C CYS A 316 5.90 -22.86 8.34
N GLY A 317 7.21 -23.14 8.46
CA GLY A 317 7.71 -24.50 8.74
C GLY A 317 7.40 -25.50 7.63
N ASN A 318 7.56 -25.10 6.37
CA ASN A 318 7.22 -25.83 5.15
C ASN A 318 5.73 -26.21 5.00
N THR A 319 4.84 -25.51 5.71
CA THR A 319 3.40 -25.69 5.53
C THR A 319 2.83 -24.65 4.58
N LEU A 320 2.13 -25.10 3.55
CA LEU A 320 1.42 -24.24 2.60
C LEU A 320 0.05 -23.79 3.14
N PRO A 321 -0.49 -22.64 2.67
CA PRO A 321 -1.85 -22.25 2.99
C PRO A 321 -2.86 -23.20 2.35
N ASN A 322 -4.07 -23.31 2.89
CA ASN A 322 -5.17 -24.03 2.23
C ASN A 322 -6.30 -23.10 1.77
N ARG A 323 -6.18 -21.81 2.07
CA ARG A 323 -7.10 -20.75 1.64
C ARG A 323 -6.29 -19.54 1.20
N ILE A 324 -6.59 -19.03 0.02
CA ILE A 324 -5.92 -17.88 -0.54
C ILE A 324 -6.94 -16.81 -0.91
N VAL A 325 -6.65 -15.56 -0.54
CA VAL A 325 -7.48 -14.40 -0.87
C VAL A 325 -6.64 -13.35 -1.60
N PHE A 326 -7.02 -13.02 -2.83
CA PHE A 326 -6.39 -11.96 -3.63
C PHE A 326 -7.23 -10.69 -3.59
N TYR A 327 -6.57 -9.57 -3.34
CA TYR A 327 -7.11 -8.22 -3.54
C TYR A 327 -6.35 -7.52 -4.66
N ARG A 328 -7.02 -7.19 -5.76
CA ARG A 328 -6.46 -6.60 -6.97
C ARG A 328 -6.98 -5.18 -7.18
N ASP A 329 -6.14 -4.15 -7.02
CA ASP A 329 -6.50 -2.74 -7.27
C ASP A 329 -6.31 -2.37 -8.74
N GLY A 330 -6.98 -1.32 -9.24
CA GLY A 330 -6.65 -0.72 -10.55
C GLY A 330 -7.33 -1.29 -11.80
N VAL A 331 -8.21 -2.28 -11.67
CA VAL A 331 -8.90 -2.92 -12.81
C VAL A 331 -10.28 -2.30 -13.06
N ASP A 332 -10.57 -1.86 -14.28
CA ASP A 332 -11.89 -1.35 -14.69
C ASP A 332 -12.91 -2.48 -14.97
N ASP A 333 -14.23 -2.20 -14.86
CA ASP A 333 -15.29 -3.22 -15.01
C ASP A 333 -15.21 -3.97 -16.35
N GLY A 334 -14.93 -3.24 -17.44
CA GLY A 334 -14.79 -3.80 -18.79
C GLY A 334 -13.60 -4.76 -18.97
N GLN A 335 -12.76 -4.95 -17.94
CA GLN A 335 -11.61 -5.86 -17.95
C GLN A 335 -11.77 -7.08 -17.05
N PHE A 336 -12.89 -7.21 -16.32
CA PHE A 336 -13.09 -8.30 -15.35
C PHE A 336 -12.94 -9.69 -15.97
N GLN A 337 -13.58 -9.94 -17.12
CA GLN A 337 -13.46 -11.22 -17.81
C GLN A 337 -12.01 -11.54 -18.20
N LYS A 338 -11.25 -10.54 -18.66
CA LYS A 338 -9.84 -10.73 -19.01
C LYS A 338 -8.99 -11.07 -17.79
N VAL A 339 -9.29 -10.51 -16.63
CA VAL A 339 -8.60 -10.85 -15.38
C VAL A 339 -8.93 -12.29 -14.96
N LEU A 340 -10.18 -12.71 -15.06
CA LEU A 340 -10.58 -14.10 -14.81
C LEU A 340 -9.86 -15.10 -15.73
N ASP A 341 -9.87 -14.83 -17.04
CA ASP A 341 -9.31 -15.74 -18.05
C ASP A 341 -7.78 -15.86 -17.96
N ASN A 342 -7.09 -14.80 -17.54
CA ASN A 342 -5.63 -14.71 -17.55
C ASN A 342 -5.02 -14.83 -16.14
N GLU A 343 -5.42 -13.99 -15.20
CA GLU A 343 -4.78 -13.89 -13.88
C GLU A 343 -5.24 -15.02 -12.95
N VAL A 344 -6.54 -15.26 -12.83
CA VAL A 344 -7.08 -16.34 -11.97
C VAL A 344 -6.59 -17.71 -12.45
N LYS A 345 -6.56 -17.93 -13.76
CA LYS A 345 -5.99 -19.15 -14.37
C LYS A 345 -4.51 -19.33 -13.98
N LYS A 346 -3.68 -18.29 -14.14
CA LYS A 346 -2.26 -18.31 -13.77
C LYS A 346 -2.02 -18.55 -12.28
N ILE A 347 -2.87 -18.01 -11.41
CA ILE A 347 -2.81 -18.27 -9.96
C ILE A 347 -3.05 -19.75 -9.67
N LYS A 348 -4.05 -20.36 -10.33
CA LYS A 348 -4.34 -21.79 -10.19
C LYS A 348 -3.19 -22.65 -10.72
N ASP A 349 -2.59 -22.28 -11.85
CA ASP A 349 -1.41 -22.96 -12.40
C ASP A 349 -0.21 -22.89 -11.45
N ALA A 350 0.05 -21.70 -10.87
CA ALA A 350 1.07 -21.53 -9.83
C ALA A 350 0.83 -22.45 -8.62
N CYS A 351 -0.41 -22.57 -8.15
CA CYS A 351 -0.75 -23.49 -7.08
C CYS A 351 -0.49 -24.95 -7.48
N ARG A 352 -0.85 -25.39 -8.70
CA ARG A 352 -0.53 -26.75 -9.17
C ARG A 352 0.97 -27.04 -9.13
N VAL A 353 1.80 -26.08 -9.56
CA VAL A 353 3.27 -26.22 -9.53
C VAL A 353 3.81 -26.38 -8.11
N VAL A 354 3.34 -25.57 -7.15
CA VAL A 354 3.89 -25.57 -5.79
C VAL A 354 3.34 -26.72 -4.94
N TYR A 355 2.07 -27.09 -5.11
CA TYR A 355 1.40 -28.11 -4.29
C TYR A 355 1.63 -29.51 -4.86
N GLY A 356 1.90 -29.65 -6.15
CA GLY A 356 2.10 -30.93 -6.81
C GLY A 356 0.85 -31.82 -6.70
N GLN A 357 0.97 -32.94 -5.99
CA GLN A 357 -0.13 -33.88 -5.74
C GLN A 357 -0.97 -33.52 -4.50
N ASN A 358 -0.57 -32.51 -3.73
CA ASN A 358 -1.33 -32.10 -2.56
C ASN A 358 -2.63 -31.39 -2.95
N PRO A 359 -3.66 -31.40 -2.09
CA PRO A 359 -4.89 -30.63 -2.32
C PRO A 359 -4.58 -29.15 -2.57
N LEU A 360 -5.18 -28.61 -3.62
CA LEU A 360 -5.03 -27.19 -3.97
C LEU A 360 -5.76 -26.31 -2.95
N PRO A 361 -5.27 -25.10 -2.70
CA PRO A 361 -5.93 -24.15 -1.82
C PRO A 361 -7.19 -23.60 -2.48
N ARG A 362 -8.20 -23.28 -1.68
CA ARG A 362 -9.41 -22.56 -2.14
C ARG A 362 -9.07 -21.10 -2.41
N LEU A 363 -9.44 -20.60 -3.59
CA LEU A 363 -9.14 -19.24 -4.03
C LEU A 363 -10.36 -18.31 -3.97
N THR A 364 -10.18 -17.12 -3.38
CA THR A 364 -11.08 -15.97 -3.54
C THR A 364 -10.33 -14.83 -4.22
N PHE A 365 -10.94 -14.18 -5.22
CA PHE A 365 -10.36 -13.09 -5.99
C PHE A 365 -11.28 -11.87 -5.98
N ILE A 366 -10.77 -10.75 -5.49
CA ILE A 366 -11.53 -9.54 -5.19
C ILE A 366 -10.88 -8.35 -5.88
N ILE A 367 -11.61 -7.65 -6.73
CA ILE A 367 -11.19 -6.35 -7.26
C ILE A 367 -11.43 -5.27 -6.20
N VAL A 368 -10.46 -4.39 -6.02
CA VAL A 368 -10.55 -3.21 -5.18
C VAL A 368 -10.56 -1.97 -6.06
N LYS A 369 -11.55 -1.11 -5.90
CA LYS A 369 -11.66 0.16 -6.61
C LYS A 369 -11.73 1.30 -5.62
N LYS A 370 -10.59 1.98 -5.43
CA LYS A 370 -10.51 3.18 -4.60
C LYS A 370 -10.89 4.47 -5.34
N ARG A 371 -10.75 4.48 -6.67
CA ARG A 371 -10.98 5.66 -7.52
C ARG A 371 -12.28 5.50 -8.30
N HIS A 372 -13.37 6.03 -7.73
CA HIS A 372 -14.69 6.11 -8.37
C HIS A 372 -15.42 7.39 -7.92
N ASN A 373 -16.61 7.62 -8.47
CA ASN A 373 -17.38 8.86 -8.26
C ASN A 373 -18.40 8.79 -7.11
N THR A 374 -18.70 7.61 -6.57
CA THR A 374 -19.61 7.42 -5.42
C THR A 374 -19.08 8.09 -4.16
N ARG A 375 -19.91 8.88 -3.48
CA ARG A 375 -19.62 9.51 -2.18
C ARG A 375 -20.76 9.24 -1.23
N PHE A 376 -20.44 9.12 0.05
CA PHE A 376 -21.40 8.85 1.11
C PHE A 376 -21.31 9.92 2.18
N PHE A 377 -22.47 10.30 2.68
CA PHE A 377 -22.62 11.34 3.68
C PHE A 377 -23.55 10.83 4.77
N THR A 378 -23.26 11.19 6.02
CA THR A 378 -24.23 11.08 7.11
C THR A 378 -25.01 12.39 7.19
N TYR A 379 -26.28 12.29 7.59
CA TYR A 379 -27.12 13.45 7.84
C TYR A 379 -27.98 13.19 9.08
N ASP A 380 -27.81 14.00 10.11
CA ASP A 380 -28.52 13.90 11.40
C ASP A 380 -29.71 14.88 11.51
N GLY A 381 -30.10 15.52 10.40
CA GLY A 381 -31.11 16.57 10.37
C GLY A 381 -30.54 18.00 10.49
N GLN A 382 -29.27 18.15 10.90
CA GLN A 382 -28.63 19.45 11.05
C GLN A 382 -27.30 19.54 10.30
N ARG A 383 -26.52 18.47 10.29
CA ARG A 383 -25.15 18.46 9.77
C ARG A 383 -24.90 17.30 8.82
N THR A 384 -24.21 17.64 7.73
CA THR A 384 -23.67 16.66 6.79
C THR A 384 -22.21 16.36 7.13
N ASP A 385 -21.88 15.10 7.40
CA ASP A 385 -20.51 14.67 7.73
C ASP A 385 -20.08 13.42 6.95
N ASN A 386 -18.84 13.01 7.14
CA ASN A 386 -18.33 11.73 6.66
C ASN A 386 -19.01 10.57 7.38
N VAL A 387 -19.17 9.47 6.65
CA VAL A 387 -19.49 8.17 7.24
C VAL A 387 -18.37 7.68 8.16
N GLU A 388 -18.74 6.90 9.17
CA GLU A 388 -17.81 6.36 10.15
C GLU A 388 -16.87 5.30 9.56
N ALA A 389 -15.74 5.08 10.21
CA ALA A 389 -14.87 3.96 9.87
C ALA A 389 -15.59 2.64 10.19
N GLY A 390 -15.64 1.72 9.22
CA GLY A 390 -16.40 0.48 9.31
C GLY A 390 -17.75 0.53 8.61
N THR A 391 -18.18 1.69 8.08
CA THR A 391 -19.41 1.76 7.29
C THR A 391 -19.31 0.88 6.04
N VAL A 392 -20.22 -0.09 5.92
CA VAL A 392 -20.38 -0.99 4.78
C VAL A 392 -21.76 -0.82 4.16
N ILE A 393 -21.80 -0.84 2.83
CA ILE A 393 -23.01 -0.69 2.01
C ILE A 393 -22.96 -1.76 0.93
N ASP A 394 -23.92 -2.68 0.98
CA ASP A 394 -24.04 -3.82 0.08
C ASP A 394 -25.47 -3.99 -0.48
N VAL A 395 -26.28 -2.93 -0.40
CA VAL A 395 -27.67 -2.88 -0.88
C VAL A 395 -27.93 -1.61 -1.69
N ASP A 396 -28.99 -1.63 -2.49
CA ASP A 396 -29.57 -0.54 -3.32
C ASP A 396 -28.69 -0.03 -4.48
N ILE A 397 -27.42 0.27 -4.23
CA ILE A 397 -26.51 0.94 -5.18
C ILE A 397 -25.38 0.03 -5.68
N THR A 398 -25.38 -1.22 -5.25
CA THR A 398 -24.47 -2.29 -5.67
C THR A 398 -24.94 -2.97 -6.95
N HIS A 399 -24.12 -3.85 -7.50
CA HIS A 399 -24.47 -4.59 -8.70
C HIS A 399 -25.73 -5.44 -8.45
N PRO A 400 -26.70 -5.49 -9.39
CA PRO A 400 -27.98 -6.18 -9.17
C PRO A 400 -27.87 -7.69 -9.02
N SER A 401 -26.78 -8.31 -9.51
CA SER A 401 -26.62 -9.77 -9.53
C SER A 401 -25.23 -10.27 -9.16
N GLU A 402 -24.25 -9.38 -9.01
CA GLU A 402 -22.86 -9.76 -8.72
C GLU A 402 -22.57 -9.42 -7.27
N PHE A 403 -21.44 -9.91 -6.76
CA PHE A 403 -21.11 -9.76 -5.36
C PHE A 403 -20.15 -8.59 -5.15
N ASP A 404 -20.69 -7.40 -4.91
CA ASP A 404 -19.92 -6.21 -4.59
C ASP A 404 -20.44 -5.48 -3.34
N PHE A 405 -19.56 -4.67 -2.75
CA PHE A 405 -19.88 -3.85 -1.59
C PHE A 405 -18.93 -2.66 -1.46
N TYR A 406 -19.44 -1.55 -0.95
CA TYR A 406 -18.62 -0.42 -0.52
C TYR A 406 -18.20 -0.59 0.94
N LEU A 407 -16.96 -0.25 1.26
CA LEU A 407 -16.46 -0.20 2.63
C LEU A 407 -15.64 1.07 2.88
N CYS A 408 -16.09 1.86 3.85
CA CYS A 408 -15.34 2.99 4.40
C CYS A 408 -14.51 2.52 5.58
N SER A 409 -13.34 1.94 5.34
CA SER A 409 -12.53 1.36 6.42
C SER A 409 -11.77 2.40 7.27
N GLN A 410 -11.54 3.60 6.76
CA GLN A 410 -10.72 4.63 7.41
C GLN A 410 -11.55 5.79 7.96
N ALA A 411 -11.05 6.42 9.02
CA ALA A 411 -11.57 7.71 9.45
C ALA A 411 -10.99 8.83 8.56
N ALA A 412 -11.85 9.62 7.93
CA ALA A 412 -11.42 10.79 7.16
C ALA A 412 -10.80 11.84 8.10
N ILE A 413 -9.55 12.23 7.79
CA ILE A 413 -8.85 13.30 8.51
C ILE A 413 -9.16 14.65 7.86
N MET A 414 -9.29 14.67 6.54
CA MET A 414 -9.53 15.88 5.75
C MET A 414 -10.42 15.54 4.56
N GLY A 415 -11.29 16.49 4.21
CA GLY A 415 -12.19 16.39 3.08
C GLY A 415 -13.26 15.31 3.24
N THR A 416 -13.82 14.87 2.11
CA THR A 416 -14.82 13.79 2.05
C THR A 416 -14.16 12.44 1.86
N SER A 417 -14.57 11.47 2.67
CA SER A 417 -14.24 10.05 2.57
C SER A 417 -14.50 9.52 1.17
N ARG A 418 -13.64 8.60 0.74
CA ARG A 418 -13.84 7.78 -0.46
C ARG A 418 -13.84 6.31 -0.03
N PRO A 419 -15.01 5.76 0.32
CA PRO A 419 -15.15 4.34 0.62
C PRO A 419 -14.76 3.53 -0.60
N ALA A 420 -13.95 2.50 -0.45
CA ALA A 420 -13.53 1.68 -1.58
C ALA A 420 -14.66 0.70 -1.97
N LEU A 421 -14.81 0.44 -3.26
CA LEU A 421 -15.68 -0.60 -3.80
C LEU A 421 -14.88 -1.91 -3.91
N TYR A 422 -15.47 -3.01 -3.45
CA TYR A 422 -14.91 -4.35 -3.55
C TYR A 422 -15.84 -5.19 -4.40
N HIS A 423 -15.30 -5.90 -5.36
CA HIS A 423 -16.08 -6.76 -6.27
C HIS A 423 -15.47 -8.16 -6.27
N VAL A 424 -16.22 -9.16 -5.82
CA VAL A 424 -15.77 -10.56 -5.74
C VAL A 424 -16.01 -11.24 -7.09
N LEU A 425 -14.94 -11.47 -7.84
CA LEU A 425 -15.03 -12.08 -9.18
C LEU A 425 -14.98 -13.61 -9.16
N HIS A 426 -14.36 -14.19 -8.13
CA HIS A 426 -14.20 -15.64 -7.99
C HIS A 426 -14.15 -16.00 -6.51
N ASP A 427 -14.89 -17.01 -6.07
CA ASP A 427 -14.86 -17.44 -4.66
C ASP A 427 -15.09 -18.95 -4.48
N GLU A 428 -14.00 -19.67 -4.20
CA GLU A 428 -14.01 -21.08 -3.79
C GLU A 428 -13.98 -21.24 -2.26
N ASN A 429 -13.76 -20.16 -1.51
CA ASN A 429 -13.81 -20.21 -0.05
C ASN A 429 -15.24 -20.18 0.50
N GLU A 430 -16.21 -19.80 -0.36
CA GLU A 430 -17.64 -19.73 -0.06
C GLU A 430 -17.93 -18.75 1.09
N PHE A 431 -17.33 -17.58 1.02
CA PHE A 431 -17.53 -16.55 2.04
C PHE A 431 -18.95 -15.99 1.97
N SER A 432 -19.56 -15.81 3.13
CA SER A 432 -20.75 -14.95 3.23
C SER A 432 -20.38 -13.48 3.08
N SER A 433 -21.37 -12.63 2.74
CA SER A 433 -21.22 -11.17 2.75
C SER A 433 -20.61 -10.66 4.05
N ASN A 434 -21.11 -11.11 5.20
CA ASN A 434 -20.59 -10.70 6.50
C ASN A 434 -19.12 -11.11 6.69
N ASP A 435 -18.75 -12.34 6.31
CA ASP A 435 -17.39 -12.84 6.48
C ASP A 435 -16.39 -12.04 5.66
N ILE A 436 -16.65 -11.83 4.36
CA ILE A 436 -15.70 -11.13 3.50
C ILE A 436 -15.63 -9.63 3.82
N GLN A 437 -16.75 -9.00 4.18
CA GLN A 437 -16.79 -7.59 4.57
C GLN A 437 -16.00 -7.38 5.87
N GLN A 438 -16.22 -8.23 6.88
CA GLN A 438 -15.53 -8.16 8.16
C GLN A 438 -14.03 -8.45 8.02
N LEU A 439 -13.67 -9.48 7.25
CA LEU A 439 -12.28 -9.84 6.98
C LEU A 439 -11.54 -8.70 6.25
N THR A 440 -12.16 -8.14 5.21
CA THR A 440 -11.63 -6.99 4.46
C THR A 440 -11.42 -5.79 5.39
N TYR A 441 -12.39 -5.50 6.26
CA TYR A 441 -12.25 -4.42 7.24
C TYR A 441 -11.11 -4.66 8.23
N TRP A 442 -10.96 -5.89 8.75
CA TRP A 442 -9.89 -6.22 9.69
C TRP A 442 -8.50 -6.18 9.05
N LEU A 443 -8.36 -6.56 7.78
CA LEU A 443 -7.11 -6.41 7.03
C LEU A 443 -6.67 -4.95 6.92
N CYS A 444 -7.60 -3.98 6.89
CA CYS A 444 -7.26 -2.55 6.92
C CYS A 444 -6.60 -2.09 8.23
N HIS A 445 -6.59 -2.91 9.28
CA HIS A 445 -5.93 -2.64 10.56
C HIS A 445 -4.56 -3.32 10.69
N THR A 446 -4.12 -4.06 9.67
CA THR A 446 -2.83 -4.81 9.67
C THR A 446 -1.69 -4.04 9.01
N ASP A 447 -1.89 -2.75 8.73
CA ASP A 447 -0.85 -1.88 8.18
C ASP A 447 0.21 -1.54 9.25
N ALA A 448 1.45 -1.96 9.01
CA ALA A 448 2.57 -1.82 9.93
C ALA A 448 3.14 -0.40 9.96
N ARG A 449 2.64 0.53 9.13
CA ARG A 449 3.13 1.93 9.06
C ARG A 449 2.44 2.85 10.05
N CYS A 450 1.30 2.45 10.62
CA CYS A 450 0.51 3.33 11.46
C CYS A 450 -0.49 2.61 12.36
N SER A 451 -0.81 3.20 13.51
CA SER A 451 -1.85 2.74 14.43
C SER A 451 -3.25 3.26 14.06
N LYS A 452 -3.62 3.13 12.79
CA LYS A 452 -4.92 3.52 12.24
C LYS A 452 -5.36 2.56 11.15
N SER A 453 -6.68 2.42 10.99
CA SER A 453 -7.26 1.73 9.85
C SER A 453 -7.02 2.54 8.57
N VAL A 454 -6.54 1.87 7.52
CA VAL A 454 -6.28 2.46 6.20
C VAL A 454 -7.46 2.25 5.23
N SER A 455 -7.47 2.91 4.07
CA SER A 455 -8.63 2.94 3.13
C SER A 455 -8.92 1.63 2.43
N ILE A 456 -7.92 0.76 2.37
CA ILE A 456 -7.86 -0.46 1.58
C ILE A 456 -7.04 -1.48 2.38
N PRO A 457 -7.22 -2.79 2.17
CA PRO A 457 -6.47 -3.81 2.89
C PRO A 457 -4.96 -3.55 2.82
N ALA A 458 -4.27 -3.80 3.95
CA ALA A 458 -2.81 -3.67 4.02
C ALA A 458 -2.06 -4.33 2.84
N PRO A 459 -2.39 -5.56 2.37
CA PRO A 459 -1.68 -6.14 1.23
C PRO A 459 -1.75 -5.28 -0.04
N VAL A 460 -2.91 -4.68 -0.33
CA VAL A 460 -3.10 -3.79 -1.50
C VAL A 460 -2.31 -2.51 -1.34
N HIS A 461 -2.38 -1.91 -0.14
CA HIS A 461 -1.60 -0.71 0.13
C HIS A 461 -0.10 -0.96 0.00
N TYR A 462 0.39 -2.12 0.44
CA TYR A 462 1.79 -2.50 0.24
C TYR A 462 2.17 -2.72 -1.22
N ALA A 463 1.28 -3.31 -2.04
CA ALA A 463 1.52 -3.47 -3.47
C ALA A 463 1.71 -2.10 -4.13
N HIS A 464 0.85 -1.13 -3.80
CA HIS A 464 0.97 0.24 -4.26
C HIS A 464 2.30 0.90 -3.84
N LEU A 465 2.70 0.74 -2.58
CA LEU A 465 3.97 1.30 -2.10
C LEU A 465 5.18 0.68 -2.79
N ALA A 466 5.15 -0.63 -3.02
CA ALA A 466 6.23 -1.34 -3.70
C ALA A 466 6.33 -0.96 -5.17
N ALA A 467 5.20 -0.89 -5.89
CA ALA A 467 5.16 -0.43 -7.27
C ALA A 467 5.69 1.02 -7.39
N TYR A 468 5.18 1.93 -6.54
CA TYR A 468 5.64 3.31 -6.49
C TYR A 468 7.14 3.44 -6.17
N ALA A 469 7.62 2.69 -5.18
CA ALA A 469 9.03 2.69 -4.80
C ALA A 469 9.94 2.06 -5.87
N SER A 470 9.38 1.38 -6.87
CA SER A 470 10.14 0.68 -7.92
C SER A 470 10.26 1.48 -9.21
N HIS A 471 9.30 2.35 -9.52
CA HIS A 471 9.45 3.35 -10.60
C HIS A 471 10.67 4.25 -10.42
N VAL A 472 11.12 4.38 -9.17
CA VAL A 472 12.33 5.06 -8.76
C VAL A 472 13.62 4.41 -9.30
N TYR A 473 13.61 3.12 -9.64
CA TYR A 473 14.82 2.42 -10.09
C TYR A 473 15.11 2.59 -11.59
N GLU A 474 14.15 3.11 -12.36
CA GLU A 474 14.24 3.29 -13.83
C GLU A 474 15.16 4.44 -14.28
N PHE A 475 15.50 5.40 -13.41
CA PHE A 475 16.22 6.65 -13.75
C PHE A 475 17.70 6.50 -14.20
N ASP A 476 18.16 5.31 -14.57
CA ASP A 476 19.56 5.03 -14.94
C ASP A 476 19.69 4.24 -16.27
N HIS A 477 18.64 4.09 -17.09
CA HIS A 477 18.85 3.66 -18.49
C HIS A 477 19.39 4.86 -19.29
N ASP A 478 20.65 5.21 -19.02
CA ASP A 478 21.49 5.94 -19.95
C ASP A 478 21.89 4.99 -21.09
N GLY A 479 21.46 5.34 -22.31
CA GLY A 479 22.11 4.95 -23.56
C GLY A 479 22.04 3.48 -23.96
N ASP A 480 20.94 3.08 -24.60
CA ASP A 480 21.02 2.12 -25.72
C ASP A 480 19.97 2.52 -26.77
N GLU A 481 20.45 2.69 -28.01
CA GLU A 481 19.70 3.11 -29.19
C GLU A 481 18.44 2.25 -29.41
N ILE A 482 17.27 2.88 -29.54
CA ILE A 482 16.09 2.19 -30.06
C ILE A 482 15.36 3.08 -31.07
N LEU A 483 15.32 2.53 -32.28
CA LEU A 483 14.85 3.04 -33.56
C LEU A 483 13.50 3.77 -33.53
N GLU A 484 13.48 4.95 -34.14
CA GLU A 484 12.27 5.64 -34.60
C GLU A 484 11.48 4.72 -35.54
N ASN A 485 10.18 4.56 -35.31
CA ASN A 485 9.24 4.09 -36.33
C ASN A 485 7.94 4.88 -36.25
N GLU A 486 7.45 5.19 -37.45
CA GLU A 486 6.43 6.20 -37.78
C GLU A 486 5.03 5.91 -37.22
N ASP A 487 4.33 7.00 -36.92
CA ASP A 487 2.94 7.05 -36.47
C ASP A 487 1.98 6.37 -37.45
N ASN A 488 1.26 5.34 -36.98
CA ASN A 488 0.04 4.86 -37.63
C ASN A 488 -1.17 5.04 -36.71
N GLN A 489 -2.02 6.01 -37.07
CA GLN A 489 -3.28 6.33 -36.40
C GLN A 489 -4.37 5.29 -36.72
N ASN A 490 -4.27 4.09 -36.13
CA ASN A 490 -5.40 3.16 -36.07
C ASN A 490 -5.76 2.85 -34.62
N ALA A 491 -7.05 2.71 -34.34
CA ALA A 491 -7.55 2.29 -33.03
C ALA A 491 -6.86 0.98 -32.61
N PRO A 492 -6.27 0.89 -31.42
CA PRO A 492 -5.37 -0.21 -31.13
C PRO A 492 -6.14 -1.52 -30.92
N GLU A 493 -5.87 -2.52 -31.77
CA GLU A 493 -6.29 -3.91 -31.59
C GLU A 493 -6.02 -4.45 -30.18
N PRO A 494 -6.78 -5.44 -29.68
CA PRO A 494 -6.52 -6.07 -28.39
C PRO A 494 -5.10 -6.67 -28.34
N ILE A 495 -4.33 -6.31 -27.31
CA ILE A 495 -2.99 -6.86 -27.05
C ILE A 495 -3.13 -8.34 -26.67
N SER A 496 -2.42 -9.23 -27.37
CA SER A 496 -2.16 -10.59 -26.88
C SER A 496 -1.12 -10.55 -25.76
N LEU A 497 -1.25 -11.40 -24.72
CA LEU A 497 -0.23 -11.51 -23.67
C LEU A 497 1.17 -11.83 -24.23
N GLU A 498 1.24 -12.45 -25.41
CA GLU A 498 2.49 -12.75 -26.11
C GLU A 498 3.24 -11.49 -26.57
N ASP A 499 2.52 -10.38 -26.73
CA ASP A 499 3.06 -9.09 -27.18
C ASP A 499 3.63 -8.25 -26.02
N ILE A 500 3.55 -8.71 -24.78
CA ILE A 500 4.09 -8.00 -23.62
C ILE A 500 5.50 -8.49 -23.33
N ARG A 501 6.51 -7.62 -23.38
CA ARG A 501 7.86 -7.94 -22.89
C ARG A 501 7.90 -7.69 -21.39
N THR A 502 8.49 -8.61 -20.63
CA THR A 502 8.54 -8.55 -19.16
C THR A 502 9.97 -8.54 -18.67
N ASN A 503 10.22 -7.82 -17.57
CA ASN A 503 11.48 -7.86 -16.85
C ASN A 503 11.19 -7.96 -15.34
N VAL A 504 11.57 -9.09 -14.73
CA VAL A 504 11.37 -9.30 -13.29
C VAL A 504 12.43 -8.52 -12.54
N MET A 505 12.01 -7.61 -11.66
CA MET A 505 12.95 -6.81 -10.90
C MET A 505 13.59 -7.65 -9.79
N ILE A 506 14.92 -7.79 -9.85
CA ILE A 506 15.69 -8.53 -8.87
C ILE A 506 16.13 -7.59 -7.75
N LEU A 507 15.79 -7.97 -6.51
CA LEU A 507 16.25 -7.33 -5.29
C LEU A 507 17.41 -8.11 -4.69
N ASN A 508 18.17 -7.47 -3.82
CA ASN A 508 19.21 -8.16 -3.07
C ASN A 508 18.60 -9.28 -2.20
N ASN A 509 19.28 -10.41 -2.10
CA ASN A 509 18.81 -11.58 -1.35
C ASN A 509 18.50 -11.29 0.12
N ASN A 510 19.21 -10.35 0.75
CA ASN A 510 18.99 -9.94 2.14
C ASN A 510 17.74 -9.06 2.32
N ILE A 511 17.17 -8.56 1.23
CA ILE A 511 16.07 -7.58 1.23
C ILE A 511 14.80 -8.12 0.59
N GLN A 512 14.90 -8.99 -0.41
CA GLN A 512 13.76 -9.44 -1.24
C GLN A 512 12.56 -10.02 -0.46
N ASP A 513 12.81 -10.63 0.70
CA ASP A 513 11.77 -11.24 1.57
C ASP A 513 11.47 -10.37 2.81
N THR A 514 11.98 -9.13 2.84
CA THR A 514 11.71 -8.13 3.90
C THR A 514 10.66 -7.10 3.47
N MET A 515 10.11 -6.38 4.42
CA MET A 515 9.15 -5.29 4.17
C MET A 515 9.85 -3.95 3.82
N TRP A 516 10.80 -3.97 2.88
CA TRP A 516 11.63 -2.81 2.52
C TRP A 516 10.84 -1.62 1.97
N PHE A 517 9.65 -1.87 1.42
CA PHE A 517 8.72 -0.91 0.83
C PHE A 517 7.92 -0.09 1.86
N VAL A 518 8.08 -0.37 3.17
CA VAL A 518 7.26 0.21 4.26
C VAL A 518 7.68 1.61 4.72
#